data_AF-A0A5C9BIS4-F1
#
_entry.id   AF-A0A5C9BIS4-F1
#
_cell.length_a   1.000
_cell.length_b   1.000
_cell.length_c   1.000
_cell.angle_alpha   90.00
_cell.angle_beta   90.00
_cell.angle_gamma   90.00
#
_symmetry.space_group_name_H-M   'P 1'
#
loop_
_entity.id
_entity.type
_entity.pdbx_description
1 polymer ?
#
loop_
_entity_poly.entity_id
_entity_poly.type
_entity_poly.pdbx_seq_one_letter_code
_entity_poly.pdbx_strand_id
1 'polypeptide(L)'
;MTARSGYKGNTMNQSTGQIAIYQTDDGQTRIDVRMEHDSVWLRQEQMSELFGRERSVITKHLRNIFVEGELEADSVCANFAHTAEDGKTYQVRHYNLDVAISVGYRVKSIEGTRFRQWATQRLKDYLVQGYSLNQQRLEAQQEKLAELRQAIALSARLIHNKSLSTVESQGILAILEKYSHALTVLE
;
A
#
# COMPACT_ATOMS: atom_id res chain seq x y z
N MET A 1 40.25 -6.21 24.04
CA MET A 1 38.98 -5.83 24.71
C MET A 1 38.80 -4.33 24.49
N THR A 2 37.75 -3.77 23.90
CA THR A 2 36.55 -4.27 23.22
C THR A 2 36.06 -3.07 22.40
N ALA A 3 35.71 -3.32 21.14
CA ALA A 3 35.07 -2.35 20.25
C ALA A 3 33.65 -2.00 20.73
N ARG A 4 33.16 -0.81 20.37
CA ARG A 4 31.74 -0.59 20.01
C ARG A 4 31.60 0.69 19.20
N SER A 5 31.67 0.51 17.89
CA SER A 5 31.15 1.40 16.86
C SER A 5 29.63 1.44 16.97
N GLY A 6 29.06 2.63 17.19
CA GLY A 6 27.62 2.86 17.23
C GLY A 6 27.09 3.17 15.84
N TYR A 7 26.34 2.21 15.29
CA TYR A 7 25.56 2.31 14.07
C TYR A 7 24.68 3.58 14.04
N LYS A 8 24.88 4.45 13.04
CA LYS A 8 23.86 5.41 12.61
C LYS A 8 22.80 4.64 11.82
N GLY A 9 21.63 4.44 12.43
CA GLY A 9 20.48 3.86 11.77
C GLY A 9 20.02 4.75 10.63
N ASN A 10 20.14 4.23 9.41
CA ASN A 10 19.67 4.82 8.18
C ASN A 10 18.12 4.88 8.25
N THR A 11 17.54 6.08 8.23
CA THR A 11 16.09 6.27 8.13
C THR A 11 15.62 5.80 6.76
N MET A 12 15.17 4.54 6.68
CA MET A 12 14.48 4.02 5.52
C MET A 12 13.18 4.80 5.37
N ASN A 13 13.18 5.74 4.44
CA ASN A 13 12.01 6.44 3.94
C ASN A 13 11.08 5.38 3.31
N GLN A 14 10.12 4.89 4.10
CA GLN A 14 9.05 4.03 3.62
C GLN A 14 8.24 4.85 2.62
N SER A 15 8.36 4.49 1.35
CA SER A 15 7.59 5.02 0.24
C SER A 15 6.12 5.10 0.63
N THR A 16 5.62 6.31 0.88
CA THR A 16 4.20 6.61 1.02
C THR A 16 3.54 6.25 -0.31
N GLY A 17 3.06 5.01 -0.43
CA GLY A 17 2.41 4.51 -1.63
C GLY A 17 1.16 5.35 -1.90
N GLN A 18 1.26 6.27 -2.85
CA GLN A 18 0.12 7.02 -3.35
C GLN A 18 -0.76 6.07 -4.17
N ILE A 19 -1.67 5.38 -3.51
CA ILE A 19 -2.68 4.57 -4.19
C ILE A 19 -4.00 5.33 -4.10
N ALA A 20 -4.54 5.74 -5.25
CA ALA A 20 -5.91 6.22 -5.31
C ALA A 20 -6.85 5.04 -5.03
N ILE A 21 -7.42 4.98 -3.82
CA ILE A 21 -8.41 3.94 -3.46
C ILE A 21 -9.63 4.03 -4.38
N TYR A 22 -10.00 5.26 -4.71
CA TYR A 22 -11.21 5.57 -5.44
C TYR A 22 -10.96 6.83 -6.27
N GLN A 23 -11.13 6.71 -7.59
CA GLN A 23 -11.17 7.83 -8.52
C GLN A 23 -12.61 7.94 -9.01
N THR A 24 -13.23 9.11 -8.86
CA THR A 24 -14.51 9.40 -9.53
C THR A 24 -14.32 9.32 -11.04
N ASP A 25 -15.38 9.03 -11.80
CA ASP A 25 -15.31 8.95 -13.29
C ASP A 25 -14.74 10.25 -13.91
N ASP A 26 -14.87 11.38 -13.20
CA ASP A 26 -14.37 12.71 -13.58
C ASP A 26 -12.88 12.92 -13.25
N GLY A 27 -12.22 11.94 -12.60
CA GLY A 27 -10.81 11.99 -12.22
C GLY A 27 -10.45 12.90 -11.04
N GLN A 28 -11.42 13.63 -10.47
CA GLN A 28 -11.16 14.79 -9.61
C GLN A 28 -10.78 14.46 -8.16
N THR A 29 -11.23 13.33 -7.62
CA THR A 29 -10.95 12.99 -6.22
C THR A 29 -9.77 12.02 -6.14
N ARG A 30 -8.58 12.54 -5.86
CA ARG A 30 -7.39 11.74 -5.51
C ARG A 30 -7.12 11.91 -4.03
N ILE A 31 -7.38 10.87 -3.24
CA ILE A 31 -7.10 10.88 -1.81
C ILE A 31 -5.79 10.17 -1.56
N ASP A 32 -4.83 10.90 -1.01
CA ASP A 32 -3.55 10.33 -0.60
C ASP A 32 -3.71 9.54 0.68
N VAL A 33 -3.58 8.22 0.59
CA VAL A 33 -3.79 7.32 1.71
C VAL A 33 -2.51 6.61 2.10
N ARG A 34 -2.40 6.28 3.39
CA ARG A 34 -1.26 5.52 3.88
C ARG A 34 -1.55 4.03 3.72
N MET A 35 -0.61 3.30 3.14
CA MET A 35 -0.63 1.84 3.07
C MET A 35 0.28 1.29 4.17
N GLU A 36 -0.26 0.50 5.10
CA GLU A 36 0.52 -0.14 6.14
C GLU A 36 -0.18 -1.42 6.62
N HIS A 37 0.59 -2.50 6.84
CA HIS A 37 0.07 -3.82 7.25
C HIS A 37 -1.08 -4.34 6.37
N ASP A 38 -0.89 -4.28 5.04
CA ASP A 38 -1.89 -4.68 4.02
C ASP A 38 -3.25 -3.98 4.09
N SER A 39 -3.38 -2.93 4.90
CA SER A 39 -4.57 -2.10 4.96
C SER A 39 -4.27 -0.68 4.51
N VAL A 40 -5.34 -0.03 4.05
CA VAL A 40 -5.36 1.40 3.81
C VAL A 40 -5.77 2.12 5.07
N TRP A 41 -5.13 3.25 5.37
CA TRP A 41 -5.38 4.06 6.55
C TRP A 41 -5.77 5.48 6.16
N LEU A 42 -6.94 5.91 6.65
CA LEU A 42 -7.53 7.22 6.37
C LEU A 42 -7.78 8.03 7.64
N ARG A 43 -7.59 9.34 7.55
CA ARG A 43 -8.06 10.30 8.57
C ARG A 43 -9.55 10.60 8.39
N GLN A 44 -10.19 11.12 9.44
CA GLN A 44 -11.57 11.62 9.34
C GLN A 44 -11.77 12.67 8.24
N GLU A 45 -10.78 13.55 8.06
CA GLU A 45 -10.81 14.58 7.01
C GLU A 45 -10.86 13.95 5.61
N GLN A 46 -10.04 12.91 5.40
CA GLN A 46 -9.99 12.19 4.13
C GLN A 46 -11.28 11.42 3.86
N MET A 47 -11.92 10.87 4.90
CA MET A 47 -13.26 10.28 4.76
C MET A 47 -14.34 11.33 4.46
N SER A 48 -14.21 12.54 5.01
CA SER A 48 -15.10 13.67 4.72
C SER A 48 -15.03 14.05 3.24
N GLU A 49 -13.82 14.14 2.69
CA GLU A 49 -13.57 14.35 1.26
C GLU A 49 -14.08 13.17 0.40
N LEU A 50 -13.75 11.93 0.78
CA LEU A 50 -14.14 10.71 0.04
C LEU A 50 -15.64 10.58 -0.13
N PHE A 51 -16.40 10.88 0.93
CA PHE A 51 -17.84 10.68 0.94
C PHE A 51 -18.64 11.96 0.70
N GLY A 52 -17.99 13.11 0.47
CA GLY A 52 -18.65 14.40 0.26
C GLY A 52 -19.57 14.77 1.42
N ARG A 53 -19.09 14.58 2.67
CA ARG A 53 -19.86 14.83 3.89
C ARG A 53 -19.03 15.51 4.95
N GLU A 54 -19.66 16.41 5.69
CA GLU A 54 -19.02 17.08 6.82
C GLU A 54 -18.37 16.08 7.80
N ARG A 55 -17.21 16.46 8.33
CA ARG A 55 -16.49 15.70 9.35
C ARG A 55 -17.35 15.37 10.59
N SER A 56 -18.30 16.22 10.93
CA SER A 56 -19.28 15.99 12.02
C SER A 56 -20.13 14.72 11.78
N VAL A 57 -20.56 14.51 10.54
CA VAL A 57 -21.34 13.35 10.10
C VAL A 57 -20.49 12.08 10.14
N ILE A 58 -19.25 12.16 9.66
CA ILE A 58 -18.29 11.04 9.75
C ILE A 58 -18.06 10.65 11.21
N THR A 59 -17.86 11.64 12.09
CA THR A 59 -17.67 11.40 13.53
C THR A 59 -18.88 10.71 14.16
N LYS A 60 -20.10 11.08 13.76
CA LYS A 60 -21.33 10.42 14.21
C LYS A 60 -21.36 8.95 13.78
N HIS A 61 -21.05 8.65 12.50
CA HIS A 61 -21.02 7.28 12.01
C HIS A 61 -19.97 6.44 12.72
N LEU A 62 -18.75 6.97 12.88
CA LEU A 62 -17.68 6.29 13.63
C LEU A 62 -18.11 5.94 15.06
N ARG A 63 -18.71 6.88 15.78
CA ARG A 63 -19.23 6.61 17.13
C ARG A 63 -20.24 5.48 17.12
N ASN A 64 -21.19 5.50 16.20
CA ASN A 64 -22.22 4.48 16.12
C ASN A 64 -21.65 3.10 15.79
N ILE A 65 -20.69 3.01 14.87
CA ILE A 65 -20.00 1.76 14.52
C ILE A 65 -19.40 1.09 15.77
N PHE A 66 -18.72 1.86 16.62
CA PHE A 66 -18.11 1.32 17.84
C PHE A 66 -19.15 1.03 18.94
N VAL A 67 -20.19 1.85 19.09
CA VAL A 67 -21.25 1.65 20.08
C VAL A 67 -22.11 0.43 19.75
N GLU A 68 -22.37 0.20 18.47
CA GLU A 68 -23.13 -0.96 17.97
C GLU A 68 -22.29 -2.25 17.98
N GLY A 69 -20.98 -2.15 18.24
CA GLY A 69 -20.07 -3.29 18.25
C GLY A 69 -19.81 -3.89 16.87
N GLU A 70 -20.04 -3.13 15.79
CA GLU A 70 -19.75 -3.61 14.43
C GLU A 70 -18.25 -3.81 14.21
N LEU A 71 -17.43 -2.91 14.76
CA LEU A 71 -15.97 -2.98 14.73
C LEU A 71 -15.41 -2.68 16.12
N GLU A 72 -14.29 -3.29 16.45
CA GLU A 72 -13.55 -3.01 17.69
C GLU A 72 -12.52 -1.89 17.45
N ALA A 73 -12.57 -0.83 18.25
CA ALA A 73 -11.75 0.36 18.01
C ALA A 73 -10.23 0.05 18.00
N ASP A 74 -9.77 -0.86 18.85
CA ASP A 74 -8.35 -1.19 18.99
C ASP A 74 -7.79 -1.97 17.79
N SER A 75 -8.63 -2.65 17.01
CA SER A 75 -8.20 -3.38 15.81
C SER A 75 -8.21 -2.53 14.54
N VAL A 76 -9.05 -1.48 14.51
CA VAL A 76 -9.29 -0.68 13.29
C VAL A 76 -8.82 0.78 13.39
N CYS A 77 -8.35 1.21 14.56
CA CYS A 77 -7.80 2.55 14.78
C CYS A 77 -6.31 2.49 15.14
N ALA A 78 -5.52 3.35 14.50
CA ALA A 78 -4.12 3.55 14.85
C ALA A 78 -3.82 5.05 14.99
N ASN A 79 -2.99 5.41 15.98
CA ASN A 79 -2.49 6.77 16.10
C ASN A 79 -1.14 6.84 15.40
N PHE A 80 -1.04 7.71 14.41
CA PHE A 80 0.21 7.96 13.71
C PHE A 80 0.77 9.33 14.11
N ALA A 81 2.07 9.34 14.41
CA ALA A 81 2.80 10.56 14.67
C ALA A 81 2.85 11.43 13.40
N HIS A 82 2.41 12.67 13.53
CA HIS A 82 2.51 13.70 12.52
C HIS A 82 3.32 14.87 13.07
N THR A 83 4.48 15.12 12.49
CA THR A 83 5.31 16.28 12.84
C THR A 83 4.84 17.46 12.00
N ALA A 84 4.28 18.47 12.65
CA ALA A 84 3.88 19.70 11.97
C ALA A 84 5.11 20.59 11.71
N GLU A 85 4.95 21.60 10.83
CA GLU A 85 6.01 22.56 10.48
C GLU A 85 6.55 23.34 11.70
N ASP A 86 5.80 23.39 12.80
CA ASP A 86 6.19 23.99 14.08
C ASP A 86 7.10 23.09 14.93
N GLY A 87 7.48 21.92 14.42
CA GLY A 87 8.34 20.94 15.10
C GLY A 87 7.63 20.12 16.17
N LYS A 88 6.32 20.29 16.37
CA LYS A 88 5.55 19.51 17.35
C LYS A 88 5.00 18.24 16.70
N THR A 89 5.10 17.14 17.44
CA THR A 89 4.52 15.85 17.05
C THR A 89 3.11 15.71 17.62
N TYR A 90 2.12 15.65 16.74
CA TYR A 90 0.74 15.38 17.10
C TYR A 90 0.41 13.92 16.76
N GLN A 91 -0.33 13.25 17.65
CA GLN A 91 -0.86 11.93 17.37
C GLN A 91 -2.19 12.06 16.64
N VAL A 92 -2.23 11.64 15.38
CA VAL A 92 -3.43 11.74 14.54
C VAL A 92 -4.03 10.35 14.37
N ARG A 93 -5.29 10.21 14.76
CA ARG A 93 -6.04 8.97 14.62
C ARG A 93 -6.35 8.69 13.15
N HIS A 94 -6.00 7.50 12.71
CA HIS A 94 -6.35 6.95 11.40
C HIS A 94 -7.22 5.71 11.59
N TYR A 95 -8.00 5.43 10.56
CA TYR A 95 -8.97 4.36 10.51
C TYR A 95 -8.67 3.49 9.30
N ASN A 96 -8.75 2.17 9.48
CA ASN A 96 -8.43 1.20 8.45
C ASN A 96 -9.51 1.14 7.35
N LEU A 97 -9.34 0.24 6.37
CA LEU A 97 -10.27 0.08 5.26
C LEU A 97 -11.67 -0.39 5.72
N ASP A 98 -11.77 -1.23 6.75
CA ASP A 98 -13.05 -1.75 7.25
C ASP A 98 -13.95 -0.63 7.75
N VAL A 99 -13.36 0.33 8.47
CA VAL A 99 -14.07 1.53 8.92
C VAL A 99 -14.54 2.36 7.73
N ALA A 100 -13.69 2.55 6.72
CA ALA A 100 -14.07 3.29 5.53
C ALA A 100 -15.23 2.60 4.78
N ILE A 101 -15.22 1.27 4.68
CA ILE A 101 -16.31 0.49 4.09
C ILE A 101 -17.59 0.70 4.91
N SER A 102 -17.54 0.51 6.22
CA SER A 102 -18.71 0.67 7.10
C SER A 102 -19.33 2.07 7.02
N VAL A 103 -18.50 3.11 7.10
CA VAL A 103 -18.93 4.50 6.94
C VAL A 103 -19.51 4.72 5.53
N GLY A 104 -18.85 4.21 4.49
CA GLY A 104 -19.30 4.33 3.10
C GLY A 104 -20.69 3.72 2.87
N TYR A 105 -21.07 2.66 3.57
CA TYR A 105 -22.42 2.10 3.52
C TYR A 105 -23.46 2.90 4.33
N ARG A 106 -23.04 3.57 5.39
CA ARG A 106 -23.92 4.36 6.28
C ARG A 106 -24.16 5.79 5.80
N VAL A 107 -23.26 6.32 4.96
CA VAL A 107 -23.36 7.70 4.43
C VAL A 107 -24.34 7.78 3.27
N LYS A 108 -25.31 8.70 3.38
CA LYS A 108 -26.22 9.05 2.29
C LYS A 108 -25.63 10.18 1.45
N SER A 109 -24.80 9.94 0.44
CA SER A 109 -24.33 10.94 -0.54
C SER A 109 -24.22 10.33 -1.95
N ILE A 110 -24.08 11.18 -2.98
CA ILE A 110 -23.76 10.71 -4.34
C ILE A 110 -22.41 9.98 -4.29
N GLU A 111 -21.43 10.55 -3.60
CA GLU A 111 -20.08 10.01 -3.48
C GLU A 111 -20.06 8.68 -2.73
N GLY A 112 -20.82 8.58 -1.63
CA GLY A 112 -21.04 7.31 -0.94
C GLY A 112 -21.75 6.27 -1.82
N THR A 113 -22.65 6.69 -2.72
CA THR A 113 -23.31 5.79 -3.67
C THR A 113 -22.33 5.24 -4.69
N ARG A 114 -21.48 6.10 -5.25
CA ARG A 114 -20.45 5.68 -6.20
C ARG A 114 -19.40 4.79 -5.54
N PHE A 115 -19.00 5.11 -4.30
CA PHE A 115 -18.12 4.25 -3.50
C PHE A 115 -18.73 2.85 -3.30
N ARG A 116 -20.01 2.75 -2.94
CA ARG A 116 -20.70 1.45 -2.80
C ARG A 116 -20.75 0.67 -4.11
N GLN A 117 -21.01 1.34 -5.24
CA GLN A 117 -20.99 0.71 -6.56
C GLN A 117 -19.60 0.14 -6.88
N TRP A 118 -18.56 0.93 -6.66
CA TRP A 118 -17.16 0.52 -6.82
C TRP A 118 -16.81 -0.68 -5.92
N ALA A 119 -17.12 -0.60 -4.62
CA ALA A 119 -16.82 -1.65 -3.65
C ALA A 119 -17.56 -2.96 -4.00
N THR A 120 -18.83 -2.85 -4.39
CA THR A 120 -19.64 -4.00 -4.83
C THR A 120 -19.07 -4.61 -6.10
N GLN A 121 -18.65 -3.80 -7.08
CA GLN A 121 -18.04 -4.29 -8.31
C GLN A 121 -16.74 -5.04 -8.02
N ARG A 122 -15.88 -4.46 -7.17
CA ARG A 122 -14.61 -5.08 -6.76
C ARG A 122 -14.83 -6.43 -6.07
N LEU A 123 -15.82 -6.51 -5.18
CA LEU A 123 -16.19 -7.76 -4.52
C LEU A 123 -16.73 -8.78 -5.53
N LYS A 124 -17.57 -8.36 -6.48
CA LYS A 124 -18.07 -9.23 -7.55
C LYS A 124 -16.93 -9.77 -8.42
N ASP A 125 -15.98 -8.91 -8.82
CA ASP A 125 -14.83 -9.32 -9.61
C ASP A 125 -14.04 -10.39 -8.86
N TYR A 126 -13.78 -10.18 -7.56
CA TYR A 126 -13.09 -11.16 -6.73
C TYR A 126 -13.86 -12.48 -6.61
N LEU A 127 -15.17 -12.44 -6.34
CA LEU A 127 -16.00 -13.64 -6.15
C LEU A 127 -16.26 -14.42 -7.44
N VAL A 128 -16.40 -13.73 -8.58
CA VAL A 128 -16.74 -14.35 -9.87
C VAL A 128 -15.49 -14.76 -10.66
N GLN A 129 -14.45 -13.92 -10.65
CA GLN A 129 -13.23 -14.16 -11.44
C GLN A 129 -12.12 -14.82 -10.61
N GLY A 130 -12.27 -14.88 -9.29
CA GLY A 130 -11.27 -15.45 -8.37
C GLY A 130 -10.07 -14.53 -8.09
N TYR A 131 -10.05 -13.32 -8.66
CA TYR A 131 -9.01 -12.32 -8.42
C TYR A 131 -9.57 -10.91 -8.60
N SER A 132 -8.98 -9.93 -7.91
CA SER A 132 -9.21 -8.51 -8.19
C SER A 132 -7.97 -7.92 -8.85
N LEU A 133 -8.08 -7.49 -10.11
CA LEU A 133 -6.93 -6.96 -10.84
C LEU A 133 -6.59 -5.54 -10.36
N ASN A 134 -5.36 -5.32 -9.92
CA ASN A 134 -4.78 -3.99 -9.76
C ASN A 134 -3.86 -3.73 -10.96
N GLN A 135 -4.40 -3.03 -11.96
CA GLN A 135 -3.72 -2.80 -13.25
C GLN A 135 -2.36 -2.12 -13.07
N GLN A 136 -2.27 -1.10 -12.21
CA GLN A 136 -1.01 -0.40 -11.95
C GLN A 136 0.04 -1.30 -11.31
N ARG A 137 -0.38 -2.15 -10.36
CA ARG A 137 0.54 -3.11 -9.72
C ARG A 137 0.99 -4.18 -10.71
N LEU A 138 0.09 -4.63 -11.60
CA LEU A 138 0.42 -5.59 -12.64
C LEU A 138 1.45 -5.02 -13.62
N GLU A 139 1.24 -3.80 -14.11
CA GLU A 139 2.16 -3.12 -15.03
C GLU A 139 3.54 -2.93 -14.38
N ALA A 140 3.59 -2.46 -13.13
CA ALA A 140 4.84 -2.34 -12.40
C ALA A 140 5.56 -3.69 -12.21
N GLN A 141 4.82 -4.79 -11.97
CA GLN A 141 5.40 -6.12 -11.90
C GLN A 141 5.90 -6.61 -13.26
N GLN A 142 5.18 -6.32 -14.35
CA GLN A 142 5.59 -6.68 -15.70
C GLN A 142 6.87 -5.94 -16.12
N GLU A 143 6.99 -4.66 -15.80
CA GLU A 143 8.20 -3.87 -16.05
C GLU A 143 9.40 -4.46 -15.28
N LYS A 144 9.23 -4.75 -13.99
CA LYS A 144 10.26 -5.38 -13.15
C LYS A 144 10.68 -6.76 -13.67
N LEU A 145 9.73 -7.55 -14.19
CA LEU A 145 10.01 -8.83 -14.85
C LEU A 145 10.76 -8.66 -16.18
N ALA A 146 10.48 -7.60 -16.93
CA ALA A 146 11.20 -7.30 -18.17
C ALA A 146 12.66 -6.92 -17.88
N GLU A 147 12.90 -6.07 -16.89
CA GLU A 147 14.25 -5.75 -16.41
C GLU A 147 14.99 -7.00 -15.94
N LEU A 148 14.33 -7.88 -15.18
CA LEU A 148 14.89 -9.14 -14.73
C LEU A 148 15.34 -10.03 -15.89
N ARG A 149 14.49 -10.18 -16.92
CA ARG A 149 14.82 -10.97 -18.11
C ARG A 149 16.01 -10.38 -18.87
N GLN A 150 16.12 -9.06 -18.96
CA GLN A 150 17.27 -8.41 -19.59
C GLN A 150 18.56 -8.65 -18.81
N ALA A 151 18.54 -8.52 -17.48
CA ALA A 151 19.71 -8.77 -16.64
C ALA A 151 20.23 -10.21 -16.78
N ILE A 152 19.33 -11.20 -16.73
CA ILE A 152 19.69 -12.62 -16.94
C ILE A 152 20.28 -12.84 -18.34
N ALA A 153 19.68 -12.26 -19.38
CA ALA A 153 20.17 -12.39 -20.75
C ALA A 153 21.57 -11.78 -20.94
N LEU A 154 21.85 -10.65 -20.29
CA LEU A 154 23.18 -10.02 -20.30
C LEU A 154 24.21 -10.89 -19.58
N SER A 155 23.90 -11.40 -18.39
CA SER A 155 24.78 -12.33 -17.67
C SER A 155 25.07 -13.60 -18.47
N ALA A 156 24.06 -14.19 -19.11
CA ALA A 156 24.23 -15.37 -19.96
C ALA A 156 25.13 -15.10 -21.18
N ARG A 157 24.99 -13.93 -21.83
CA ARG A 157 25.88 -13.52 -22.94
C ARG A 157 27.33 -13.35 -22.49
N LEU A 158 27.56 -12.82 -21.29
CA LEU A 158 28.91 -12.65 -20.74
C LEU A 158 29.59 -14.00 -20.45
N ILE A 159 28.83 -15.01 -20.00
CA ILE A 159 29.33 -16.38 -19.81
C ILE A 159 29.73 -17.03 -21.14
N HIS A 160 28.99 -16.77 -22.21
CA HIS A 160 29.23 -17.41 -23.51
C HIS A 160 30.38 -16.77 -24.32
N ASN A 161 30.69 -15.49 -24.08
CA ASN A 161 31.66 -14.74 -24.89
C ASN A 161 33.06 -14.58 -24.28
N LYS A 162 33.34 -15.15 -23.09
CA LYS A 162 34.68 -15.15 -22.48
C LYS A 162 34.95 -16.40 -21.64
N SER A 163 36.20 -16.87 -21.66
CA SER A 163 36.73 -17.75 -20.61
C SER A 163 36.80 -16.94 -19.32
N LEU A 164 35.75 -17.04 -18.50
CA LEU A 164 35.66 -16.35 -17.22
C LEU A 164 36.71 -16.88 -16.24
N SER A 165 37.31 -15.99 -15.46
CA SER A 165 38.09 -16.39 -14.29
C SER A 165 37.17 -16.95 -13.20
N THR A 166 37.69 -17.82 -12.34
CA THR A 166 36.94 -18.46 -11.25
C THR A 166 36.23 -17.46 -10.33
N VAL A 167 36.81 -16.27 -10.15
CA VAL A 167 36.24 -15.19 -9.31
C VAL A 167 35.03 -14.54 -9.98
N GLU A 168 35.07 -14.33 -11.30
CA GLU A 168 33.94 -13.78 -12.05
C GLU A 168 32.78 -14.78 -12.10
N SER A 169 33.07 -16.08 -12.22
CA SER A 169 32.06 -17.15 -12.16
C SER A 169 31.37 -17.22 -10.78
N GLN A 170 32.12 -17.07 -9.69
CA GLN A 170 31.56 -17.01 -8.33
C GLN A 170 30.70 -15.76 -8.11
N GLY A 171 31.10 -14.61 -8.65
CA GLY A 171 30.30 -13.38 -8.60
C GLY A 171 28.96 -13.52 -9.32
N ILE A 172 28.96 -14.16 -10.50
CA ILE A 172 27.74 -14.43 -11.27
C ILE A 172 26.84 -15.44 -10.54
N LEU A 173 27.40 -16.48 -9.93
CA LEU A 173 26.66 -17.44 -9.11
C LEU A 173 26.01 -16.77 -7.90
N ALA A 174 26.71 -15.89 -7.19
CA ALA A 174 26.18 -15.16 -6.05
C ALA A 174 25.05 -14.18 -6.45
N ILE A 175 25.15 -13.60 -7.65
CA ILE A 175 24.08 -12.81 -8.28
C ILE A 175 22.88 -13.74 -8.51
N LEU A 176 23.04 -14.83 -9.28
CA LEU A 176 21.97 -15.78 -9.57
C LEU A 176 21.29 -16.35 -8.30
N GLU A 177 22.06 -16.61 -7.25
CA GLU A 177 21.56 -17.13 -5.97
C GLU A 177 20.72 -16.09 -5.21
N LYS A 178 21.19 -14.83 -5.13
CA LYS A 178 20.40 -13.72 -4.59
C LYS A 178 19.10 -13.48 -5.37
N TYR A 179 19.12 -13.65 -6.69
CA TYR A 179 17.96 -13.42 -7.54
C TYR A 179 16.98 -14.60 -7.56
N SER A 180 17.45 -15.85 -7.45
CA SER A 180 16.58 -17.03 -7.24
C SER A 180 15.76 -16.87 -5.96
N HIS A 181 16.41 -16.42 -4.88
CA HIS A 181 15.74 -16.14 -3.62
C HIS A 181 14.74 -14.98 -3.71
N ALA A 182 14.95 -14.00 -4.60
CA ALA A 182 13.97 -12.92 -4.79
C ALA A 182 12.73 -13.39 -5.56
N LEU A 183 12.87 -14.39 -6.45
CA LEU A 183 11.77 -14.95 -7.23
C LEU A 183 10.88 -15.87 -6.39
N THR A 184 11.44 -16.63 -5.45
CA THR A 184 10.67 -17.45 -4.51
C THR A 184 9.88 -16.63 -3.49
N VAL A 185 10.26 -15.37 -3.26
CA VAL A 185 9.52 -14.44 -2.38
C VAL A 185 8.35 -13.77 -3.11
N LEU A 186 8.21 -13.99 -4.42
CA LEU A 186 7.12 -13.48 -5.26
C LEU A 186 5.97 -14.47 -5.48
N GLU A 187 6.08 -15.71 -5.01
CA GLU A 187 4.99 -16.69 -4.87
C GLU A 187 4.27 -16.53 -3.53
#